data_AF-A0A2M9K6B2-F1
#
_entry.id   AF-A0A2M9K6B2-F1
#
_cell.length_a   1.000
_cell.length_b   1.000
_cell.length_c   1.000
_cell.angle_alpha   90.00
_cell.angle_beta   90.00
_cell.angle_gamma   90.00
#
_symmetry.space_group_name_H-M   'P 1'
#
loop_
_entity.id
_entity.type
_entity.pdbx_description
1 polymer ?
#
loop_
_entity_poly.entity_id
_entity_poly.type
_entity_poly.pdbx_seq_one_letter_code
_entity_poly.pdbx_strand_id
1 'polypeptide(L)'
;MHVTDWNDFEWVVWRLEVRDPQRLAGEEPVLDERTRETLTELAASLGCVYELCVDYDSYDDDTPYYAWWVRLPASEHATVGKDGLPLVIAPLREYLTTQLPVGLRWEITPDRELTYDHASSTTLRAAYDDLIAPFERALMPLRRDGADALDPRARVWKWQKELLAGTFDLWLCTDPDRSGTWLVVTVGLWTEPQFLEQEPAAHLGHFDFTPHHPLLLLPRPPGPATFTARVTSGAFPSKNSSRAKAADALGTAHQWSANDPVVLADRVARDLKLLWPHLTGLED
;
A
#
# COMPACT_ATOMS: atom_id res chain seq x y z
N MET A 1 -22.54 -5.75 3.15
CA MET A 1 -22.96 -4.46 3.75
C MET A 1 -22.82 -3.38 2.67
N HIS A 2 -23.92 -2.92 2.08
CA HIS A 2 -23.92 -1.82 1.10
C HIS A 2 -23.48 -0.55 1.82
N VAL A 3 -22.35 0.03 1.42
CA VAL A 3 -22.16 1.47 1.59
C VAL A 3 -22.56 2.05 0.26
N THR A 4 -23.69 2.73 0.29
CA THR A 4 -24.36 3.31 -0.87
C THR A 4 -23.92 4.75 -1.09
N ASP A 5 -23.08 5.29 -0.21
CA ASP A 5 -22.67 6.69 -0.26
C ASP A 5 -21.14 6.82 -0.18
N TRP A 6 -20.56 7.38 -1.24
CA TRP A 6 -19.13 7.68 -1.33
C TRP A 6 -18.78 9.02 -0.66
N ASN A 7 -19.79 9.80 -0.23
CA ASN A 7 -19.63 11.12 0.39
C ASN A 7 -18.86 11.08 1.72
N ASP A 8 -18.75 9.91 2.36
CA ASP A 8 -17.99 9.74 3.61
C ASP A 8 -16.46 9.68 3.40
N PHE A 9 -16.00 9.63 2.14
CA PHE A 9 -14.59 9.50 1.80
C PHE A 9 -14.03 10.80 1.22
N GLU A 10 -12.87 11.23 1.73
CA GLU A 10 -12.11 12.34 1.15
C GLU A 10 -11.61 12.01 -0.27
N TRP A 11 -11.38 10.72 -0.53
CA TRP A 11 -10.90 10.21 -1.80
C TRP A 11 -11.66 8.95 -2.22
N VAL A 12 -11.96 8.81 -3.51
CA VAL A 12 -12.57 7.62 -4.11
C VAL A 12 -11.66 7.09 -5.20
N VAL A 13 -11.30 5.81 -5.11
CA VAL A 13 -10.50 5.14 -6.14
C VAL A 13 -11.41 4.65 -7.25
N TRP A 14 -11.04 4.92 -8.50
CA TRP A 14 -11.72 4.48 -9.70
C TRP A 14 -10.85 3.51 -10.49
N ARG A 15 -11.45 2.40 -10.90
CA ARG A 15 -10.84 1.39 -11.76
C ARG A 15 -11.31 1.62 -13.19
N LEU A 16 -10.37 1.82 -14.10
CA LEU A 16 -10.61 1.83 -15.54
C LEU A 16 -10.07 0.51 -16.08
N GLU A 17 -10.95 -0.41 -16.46
CA GLU A 17 -10.59 -1.75 -16.92
C GLU A 17 -10.96 -1.94 -18.39
N VAL A 18 -10.14 -2.70 -19.10
CA VAL A 18 -10.40 -3.21 -20.44
C VAL A 18 -10.20 -4.71 -20.48
N ARG A 19 -11.16 -5.43 -21.06
CA ARG A 19 -11.02 -6.87 -21.33
C ARG A 19 -10.47 -7.08 -22.72
N ASP A 20 -9.50 -7.99 -22.84
CA ASP A 20 -8.84 -8.32 -24.10
C ASP A 20 -8.85 -9.83 -24.37
N PRO A 21 -10.03 -10.41 -24.66
CA PRO A 21 -10.15 -11.85 -24.93
C PRO A 21 -9.35 -12.31 -26.16
N GLN A 22 -8.92 -11.37 -27.00
CA GLN A 22 -8.19 -11.65 -28.24
C GLN A 22 -6.68 -11.43 -28.11
N ARG A 23 -6.18 -11.00 -26.94
CA ARG A 23 -4.76 -10.70 -26.68
C ARG A 23 -4.17 -9.71 -27.68
N LEU A 24 -4.93 -8.69 -28.04
CA LEU A 24 -4.56 -7.68 -29.02
C LEU A 24 -3.56 -6.65 -28.49
N ALA A 25 -3.49 -6.41 -27.17
CA ALA A 25 -2.68 -5.33 -26.60
C ALA A 25 -1.16 -5.57 -26.68
N GLY A 26 -0.73 -6.81 -27.02
CA GLY A 26 0.68 -7.18 -27.17
C GLY A 26 1.41 -7.39 -25.84
N GLU A 27 2.66 -7.86 -25.93
CA GLU A 27 3.47 -8.26 -24.76
C GLU A 27 4.56 -7.23 -24.37
N GLU A 28 5.03 -6.36 -25.29
CA GLU A 28 6.18 -5.46 -25.02
C GLU A 28 6.11 -4.07 -25.70
N PRO A 29 6.53 -2.97 -25.03
CA PRO A 29 6.70 -2.89 -23.57
C PRO A 29 5.36 -3.10 -22.87
N VAL A 30 5.41 -3.62 -21.64
CA VAL A 30 4.19 -3.89 -20.86
C VAL A 30 3.41 -2.60 -20.62
N LEU A 31 2.08 -2.71 -20.54
CA LEU A 31 1.18 -1.57 -20.53
C LEU A 31 1.46 -0.59 -19.39
N ASP A 32 1.83 -1.11 -18.22
CA ASP A 32 2.19 -0.26 -17.09
C ASP A 32 3.40 0.62 -17.42
N GLU A 33 4.48 0.06 -17.95
CA GLU A 33 5.68 0.83 -18.32
C GLU A 33 5.36 1.92 -19.35
N ARG A 34 4.55 1.59 -20.35
CA ARG A 34 4.18 2.54 -21.42
C ARG A 34 3.27 3.68 -20.92
N THR A 35 2.42 3.41 -19.93
CA THR A 35 1.37 4.36 -19.51
C THR A 35 1.71 5.14 -18.25
N ARG A 36 2.61 4.62 -17.40
CA ARG A 36 2.85 5.11 -16.04
C ARG A 36 3.18 6.59 -15.96
N GLU A 37 4.21 7.05 -16.67
CA GLU A 37 4.66 8.44 -16.60
C GLU A 37 3.56 9.41 -17.04
N THR A 38 3.02 9.22 -18.24
CA THR A 38 1.99 10.11 -18.78
C THR A 38 0.69 10.06 -17.99
N LEU A 39 0.26 8.89 -17.50
CA LEU A 39 -0.92 8.82 -16.63
C LEU A 39 -0.69 9.52 -15.29
N THR A 40 0.51 9.43 -14.72
CA THR A 40 0.85 10.11 -13.47
C THR A 40 0.75 11.62 -13.66
N GLU A 41 1.35 12.16 -14.72
CA GLU A 41 1.29 13.59 -15.05
C GLU A 41 -0.14 14.05 -15.37
N LEU A 42 -0.86 13.28 -16.18
CA LEU A 42 -2.23 13.60 -16.56
C LEU A 42 -3.16 13.58 -15.34
N ALA A 43 -3.11 12.54 -14.51
CA ALA A 43 -3.89 12.47 -13.28
C ALA A 43 -3.58 13.66 -12.36
N ALA A 44 -2.31 13.98 -12.15
CA ALA A 44 -1.89 15.12 -11.34
C ALA A 44 -2.43 16.46 -11.89
N SER A 45 -2.39 16.65 -13.22
CA SER A 45 -2.95 17.85 -13.87
C SER A 45 -4.46 18.01 -13.69
N LEU A 46 -5.17 16.90 -13.41
CA LEU A 46 -6.61 16.84 -13.13
C LEU A 46 -6.91 16.85 -11.62
N GLY A 47 -5.92 17.09 -10.76
CA GLY A 47 -6.07 17.05 -9.30
C GLY A 47 -6.27 15.64 -8.73
N CYS A 48 -5.98 14.61 -9.52
CA CYS A 48 -6.11 13.20 -9.16
C CYS A 48 -4.73 12.55 -8.93
N VAL A 49 -4.71 11.33 -8.40
CA VAL A 49 -3.48 10.55 -8.19
C VAL A 49 -3.58 9.24 -8.93
N TYR A 50 -2.62 8.95 -9.81
CA TYR A 50 -2.48 7.62 -10.42
C TYR A 50 -1.89 6.66 -9.39
N GLU A 51 -2.53 5.52 -9.18
CA GLU A 51 -2.13 4.54 -8.16
C GLU A 51 -1.31 3.40 -8.77
N LEU A 52 -1.89 2.64 -9.71
CA LEU A 52 -1.24 1.47 -10.31
C LEU A 52 -1.89 1.03 -11.62
N CYS A 53 -1.16 0.17 -12.34
CA CYS A 53 -1.67 -0.63 -13.45
C CYS A 53 -1.40 -2.12 -13.23
N VAL A 54 -2.42 -2.93 -13.51
CA VAL A 54 -2.35 -4.38 -13.63
C VAL A 54 -2.47 -4.74 -15.10
N ASP A 55 -1.46 -5.45 -15.61
CA ASP A 55 -1.33 -5.78 -17.03
C ASP A 55 -0.94 -7.23 -17.36
N TYR A 56 -0.91 -8.09 -16.34
CA TYR A 56 -0.52 -9.49 -16.46
C TYR A 56 -1.58 -10.47 -15.95
N ASP A 57 -2.76 -9.96 -15.59
CA ASP A 57 -3.79 -10.71 -14.88
C ASP A 57 -4.91 -11.18 -15.83
N SER A 58 -5.64 -12.20 -15.40
CA SER A 58 -6.73 -12.80 -16.16
C SER A 58 -7.87 -13.21 -15.25
N TYR A 59 -9.08 -13.20 -15.80
CA TYR A 59 -10.24 -13.78 -15.15
C TYR A 59 -10.08 -15.31 -14.97
N ASP A 60 -10.95 -15.93 -14.16
CA ASP A 60 -10.99 -17.39 -13.95
C ASP A 60 -11.19 -18.19 -15.25
N ASP A 61 -11.67 -17.54 -16.31
CA ASP A 61 -11.84 -18.11 -17.65
C ASP A 61 -10.63 -17.86 -18.58
N ASP A 62 -9.48 -17.48 -18.01
CA ASP A 62 -8.23 -17.10 -18.68
C ASP A 62 -8.34 -15.88 -19.61
N THR A 63 -9.44 -15.13 -19.56
CA THR A 63 -9.58 -13.87 -20.32
C THR A 63 -8.65 -12.81 -19.73
N PRO A 64 -7.66 -12.30 -20.48
CA PRO A 64 -6.79 -11.23 -20.01
C PRO A 64 -7.58 -9.94 -19.82
N TYR A 65 -7.18 -9.17 -18.80
CA TYR A 65 -7.66 -7.81 -18.61
C TYR A 65 -6.52 -6.87 -18.23
N TYR A 66 -6.76 -5.60 -18.51
CA TYR A 66 -5.85 -4.51 -18.19
C TYR A 66 -6.61 -3.49 -17.37
N ALA A 67 -6.06 -3.08 -16.24
CA ALA A 67 -6.74 -2.15 -15.35
C ALA A 67 -5.80 -1.09 -14.81
N TRP A 68 -6.31 0.13 -14.70
CA TRP A 68 -5.66 1.29 -14.11
C TRP A 68 -6.50 1.82 -12.97
N TRP A 69 -5.87 2.17 -11.86
CA TRP A 69 -6.53 2.78 -10.71
C TRP A 69 -6.09 4.22 -10.56
N VAL A 70 -7.07 5.10 -10.38
CA VAL A 70 -6.86 6.53 -10.15
C VAL A 70 -7.69 6.96 -8.96
N ARG A 71 -7.06 7.63 -8.01
CA ARG A 71 -7.68 8.17 -6.81
C ARG A 71 -8.12 9.61 -7.07
N LEU A 72 -9.42 9.86 -6.93
CA LEU A 72 -10.06 11.15 -7.15
C LEU A 72 -10.42 11.78 -5.81
N PRO A 73 -10.19 13.08 -5.59
CA PRO A 73 -10.71 13.74 -4.41
C PRO A 73 -12.24 13.81 -4.48
N ALA A 74 -12.90 13.93 -3.33
CA ALA A 74 -14.36 13.94 -3.23
C ALA A 74 -15.01 14.98 -4.16
N SER A 75 -14.38 16.14 -4.35
CA SER A 75 -14.85 17.20 -5.26
C SER A 75 -14.88 16.76 -6.73
N GLU A 76 -13.84 16.07 -7.19
CA GLU A 76 -13.79 15.57 -8.57
C GLU A 76 -14.70 14.36 -8.76
N HIS A 77 -14.78 13.48 -7.76
CA HIS A 77 -15.73 12.37 -7.77
C HIS A 77 -17.20 12.83 -7.89
N ALA A 78 -17.57 13.89 -7.17
CA ALA A 78 -18.93 14.43 -7.17
C ALA A 78 -19.29 15.14 -8.49
N THR A 79 -18.29 15.56 -9.27
CA THR A 79 -18.51 16.29 -10.52
C THR A 79 -18.70 15.30 -11.67
N VAL A 80 -19.94 14.86 -11.89
CA VAL A 80 -20.28 13.80 -12.86
C VAL A 80 -20.82 14.33 -14.19
N GLY A 81 -20.48 13.60 -15.25
CA GLY A 81 -21.02 13.80 -16.60
C GLY A 81 -22.40 13.19 -16.80
N LYS A 82 -22.91 13.28 -18.03
CA LYS A 82 -24.23 12.75 -18.42
C LYS A 82 -24.33 11.23 -18.35
N ASP A 83 -23.20 10.54 -18.42
CA ASP A 83 -23.06 9.09 -18.30
C ASP A 83 -22.94 8.62 -16.84
N GLY A 84 -22.94 9.55 -15.88
CA GLY A 84 -22.79 9.26 -14.44
C GLY A 84 -21.35 8.99 -14.02
N LEU A 85 -20.36 9.17 -14.90
CA LEU A 85 -18.95 9.05 -14.55
C LEU A 85 -18.38 10.42 -14.13
N PRO A 86 -17.42 10.48 -13.19
CA PRO A 86 -16.70 11.71 -12.89
C PRO A 86 -16.06 12.28 -14.17
N LEU A 87 -16.15 13.61 -14.37
CA LEU A 87 -15.69 14.25 -15.60
C LEU A 87 -14.21 14.01 -15.89
N VAL A 88 -13.38 13.89 -14.84
CA VAL A 88 -11.93 13.61 -14.93
C VAL A 88 -11.60 12.23 -15.50
N ILE A 89 -12.55 11.29 -15.52
CA ILE A 89 -12.34 9.96 -16.11
C ILE A 89 -12.22 10.02 -17.63
N ALA A 90 -12.92 10.95 -18.28
CA ALA A 90 -12.94 11.06 -19.74
C ALA A 90 -11.53 11.27 -20.36
N PRO A 91 -10.74 12.29 -19.94
CA PRO A 91 -9.39 12.48 -20.48
C PRO A 91 -8.44 11.32 -20.18
N LEU A 92 -8.54 10.69 -19.01
CA LEU A 92 -7.73 9.51 -18.64
C LEU A 92 -8.02 8.34 -19.58
N ARG A 93 -9.31 8.07 -19.81
CA ARG A 93 -9.77 7.03 -20.74
C ARG A 93 -9.36 7.34 -22.18
N GLU A 94 -9.47 8.60 -22.60
CA GLU A 94 -9.08 9.02 -23.95
C GLU A 94 -7.61 8.72 -24.21
N TYR A 95 -6.72 9.14 -23.30
CA TYR A 95 -5.30 8.79 -23.39
C TYR A 95 -5.07 7.28 -23.43
N LEU A 96 -5.66 6.52 -22.51
CA LEU A 96 -5.48 5.06 -22.48
C LEU A 96 -6.01 4.38 -23.75
N THR A 97 -7.07 4.91 -24.36
CA THR A 97 -7.61 4.40 -25.62
C THR A 97 -6.60 4.56 -26.77
N THR A 98 -5.73 5.58 -26.75
CA THR A 98 -4.67 5.71 -27.78
C THR A 98 -3.57 4.67 -27.61
N GLN A 99 -3.47 4.06 -26.43
CA GLN A 99 -2.49 3.01 -26.13
C GLN A 99 -3.04 1.63 -26.49
N LEU A 100 -4.35 1.49 -26.60
CA LEU A 100 -5.01 0.20 -26.76
C LEU A 100 -5.51 -0.03 -28.19
N PRO A 101 -5.60 -1.31 -28.62
CA PRO A 101 -6.27 -1.67 -29.86
C PRO A 101 -7.71 -1.16 -29.92
N VAL A 102 -8.17 -0.86 -31.14
CA VAL A 102 -9.54 -0.41 -31.38
C VAL A 102 -10.52 -1.56 -31.10
N GLY A 103 -11.66 -1.24 -30.48
CA GLY A 103 -12.78 -2.17 -30.30
C GLY A 103 -12.80 -2.92 -28.97
N LEU A 104 -11.83 -2.68 -28.09
CA LEU A 104 -11.88 -3.23 -26.74
C LEU A 104 -12.96 -2.56 -25.88
N ARG A 105 -13.57 -3.35 -24.99
CA ARG A 105 -14.67 -2.90 -24.14
C ARG A 105 -14.15 -2.41 -22.80
N TRP A 106 -14.53 -1.18 -22.46
CA TRP A 106 -14.25 -0.56 -21.17
C TRP A 106 -15.29 -0.95 -20.11
N GLU A 107 -14.80 -1.21 -18.90
CA GLU A 107 -15.56 -1.28 -17.66
C GLU A 107 -14.95 -0.26 -16.68
N ILE A 108 -15.71 0.74 -16.28
CA ILE A 108 -15.23 1.82 -15.43
C ILE A 108 -16.11 1.92 -14.21
N THR A 109 -15.54 1.64 -13.04
CA THR A 109 -16.27 1.53 -11.78
C THR A 109 -15.46 2.07 -10.61
N PRO A 110 -16.11 2.59 -9.55
CA PRO A 110 -15.41 2.90 -8.32
C PRO A 110 -14.94 1.60 -7.65
N ASP A 111 -13.67 1.57 -7.22
CA ASP A 111 -13.08 0.47 -6.48
C ASP A 111 -13.33 0.66 -4.98
N ARG A 112 -14.25 -0.15 -4.46
CA ARG A 112 -14.59 -0.09 -3.04
C ARG A 112 -13.44 -0.53 -2.16
N GLU A 113 -12.79 -1.64 -2.47
CA GLU A 113 -11.79 -2.21 -1.58
C GLU A 113 -10.62 -1.26 -1.39
N LEU A 114 -10.08 -0.72 -2.49
CA LEU A 114 -8.99 0.25 -2.42
C LEU A 114 -9.41 1.56 -1.77
N THR A 115 -10.63 2.06 -2.03
CA THR A 115 -11.14 3.26 -1.34
C THR A 115 -11.15 3.08 0.18
N TYR A 116 -11.63 1.93 0.65
CA TYR A 116 -11.63 1.61 2.08
C TYR A 116 -10.22 1.43 2.65
N ASP A 117 -9.33 0.78 1.90
CA ASP A 117 -7.94 0.58 2.31
C ASP A 117 -7.22 1.91 2.48
N HIS A 118 -7.37 2.86 1.55
CA HIS A 118 -6.79 4.19 1.67
C HIS A 118 -7.36 4.95 2.87
N ALA A 119 -8.68 5.00 3.01
CA ALA A 119 -9.32 5.70 4.13
C ALA A 119 -8.89 5.12 5.50
N SER A 120 -8.82 3.79 5.58
CA SER A 120 -8.40 3.08 6.78
C SER A 120 -6.91 3.30 7.07
N SER A 121 -6.06 3.29 6.04
CA SER A 121 -4.63 3.62 6.11
C SER A 121 -4.41 5.03 6.63
N THR A 122 -5.08 6.04 6.07
CA THR A 122 -5.00 7.43 6.52
C THR A 122 -5.44 7.57 7.98
N THR A 123 -6.55 6.95 8.35
CA THR A 123 -7.05 6.96 9.73
C THR A 123 -6.06 6.35 10.71
N LEU A 124 -5.48 5.19 10.36
CA LEU A 124 -4.50 4.49 11.19
C LEU A 124 -3.20 5.29 11.32
N ARG A 125 -2.72 5.88 10.21
CA ARG A 125 -1.55 6.76 10.21
C ARG A 125 -1.75 7.99 11.08
N ALA A 126 -2.87 8.70 10.92
CA ALA A 126 -3.18 9.89 11.70
C ALA A 126 -3.27 9.57 13.21
N ALA A 127 -3.89 8.44 13.55
CA ALA A 127 -3.97 8.02 14.93
C ALA A 127 -2.60 7.61 15.51
N TYR A 128 -1.65 7.18 14.66
CA TYR A 128 -0.29 6.77 15.05
C TYR A 128 0.84 7.70 14.61
N ASP A 129 0.55 8.98 14.34
CA ASP A 129 1.54 9.95 13.87
C ASP A 129 2.71 10.14 14.86
N ASP A 130 2.43 10.12 16.17
CA ASP A 130 3.42 10.16 17.25
C ASP A 130 4.41 8.98 17.23
N LEU A 131 4.00 7.83 16.69
CA LEU A 131 4.85 6.67 16.46
C LEU A 131 5.51 6.69 15.08
N ILE A 132 4.76 7.04 14.03
CA ILE A 132 5.18 6.91 12.63
C ILE A 132 6.14 8.02 12.23
N ALA A 133 5.84 9.29 12.55
CA ALA A 133 6.63 10.43 12.11
C ALA A 133 8.11 10.39 12.56
N PRO A 134 8.46 9.92 13.78
CA PRO A 134 9.87 9.72 14.16
C PRO A 134 10.59 8.72 13.26
N PHE A 135 9.94 7.62 12.87
CA PHE A 135 10.53 6.62 11.99
C PHE A 135 10.71 7.14 10.57
N GLU A 136 9.71 7.83 10.01
CA GLU A 136 9.82 8.43 8.69
C GLU A 136 10.99 9.43 8.66
N ARG A 137 11.11 10.31 9.66
CA ARG A 137 12.22 11.26 9.77
C ARG A 137 13.59 10.58 9.84
N ALA A 138 13.69 9.48 10.60
CA ALA A 138 14.95 8.79 10.82
C ALA A 138 15.36 7.87 9.65
N LEU A 139 14.39 7.30 8.94
CA LEU A 139 14.62 6.20 7.99
C LEU A 139 14.41 6.58 6.53
N MET A 140 13.57 7.57 6.20
CA MET A 140 13.42 8.03 4.81
C MET A 140 14.76 8.41 4.15
N PRO A 141 15.71 9.07 4.84
CA PRO A 141 17.01 9.38 4.23
C PRO A 141 17.89 8.15 3.92
N LEU A 142 17.53 6.97 4.44
CA LEU A 142 18.27 5.72 4.21
C LEU A 142 17.75 4.95 3.00
N ARG A 143 16.68 5.43 2.35
CA ARG A 143 16.04 4.74 1.24
C ARG A 143 16.90 4.80 -0.02
N ARG A 144 17.02 3.67 -0.72
CA ARG A 144 17.86 3.47 -1.92
C ARG A 144 17.18 2.52 -2.90
N ASP A 145 17.82 2.31 -4.06
CA ASP A 145 17.41 1.35 -5.10
C ASP A 145 16.00 1.57 -5.67
N GLY A 146 15.47 2.79 -5.57
CA GLY A 146 14.09 3.11 -5.95
C GLY A 146 13.07 2.96 -4.83
N ALA A 147 13.49 2.58 -3.61
CA ALA A 147 12.61 2.63 -2.44
C ALA A 147 12.09 4.03 -2.21
N ASP A 148 12.87 5.08 -2.46
CA ASP A 148 12.48 6.49 -2.29
C ASP A 148 11.24 6.90 -3.09
N ALA A 149 10.95 6.21 -4.20
CA ALA A 149 9.74 6.41 -5.00
C ALA A 149 8.49 5.72 -4.44
N LEU A 150 8.61 4.91 -3.38
CA LEU A 150 7.47 4.22 -2.75
C LEU A 150 6.92 5.06 -1.61
N ASP A 151 5.61 5.04 -1.40
CA ASP A 151 5.02 5.61 -0.19
C ASP A 151 5.08 4.62 0.98
N PRO A 152 5.62 5.02 2.15
CA PRO A 152 5.47 4.23 3.36
C PRO A 152 3.98 4.03 3.66
N ARG A 153 3.58 2.79 3.89
CA ARG A 153 2.15 2.41 3.91
C ARG A 153 1.75 1.91 5.28
N ALA A 154 0.59 2.36 5.77
CA ALA A 154 -0.14 1.60 6.77
C ALA A 154 -1.00 0.55 6.07
N ARG A 155 -0.63 -0.73 6.17
CA ARG A 155 -1.50 -1.83 5.73
C ARG A 155 -2.56 -2.03 6.78
N VAL A 156 -3.83 -2.05 6.39
CA VAL A 156 -4.95 -2.11 7.34
C VAL A 156 -5.90 -3.24 6.99
N TRP A 157 -6.26 -3.99 8.02
CA TRP A 157 -7.30 -5.01 8.00
C TRP A 157 -8.48 -4.51 8.82
N LYS A 158 -9.63 -4.41 8.18
CA LYS A 158 -10.89 -4.19 8.89
C LYS A 158 -11.31 -5.50 9.54
N TRP A 159 -11.06 -5.63 10.83
CA TRP A 159 -11.39 -6.87 11.54
C TRP A 159 -12.83 -6.87 12.11
N GLN A 160 -13.51 -5.72 12.20
CA GLN A 160 -14.88 -5.50 12.74
C GLN A 160 -15.42 -4.09 12.35
N LYS A 161 -16.66 -3.74 12.74
CA LYS A 161 -17.35 -2.50 12.28
C LYS A 161 -16.57 -1.21 12.58
N GLU A 162 -15.99 -1.12 13.77
CA GLU A 162 -15.37 0.11 14.32
C GLU A 162 -13.90 -0.09 14.69
N LEU A 163 -13.33 -1.20 14.26
CA LEU A 163 -12.02 -1.59 14.71
C LEU A 163 -11.10 -1.92 13.54
N LEU A 164 -9.90 -1.35 13.59
CA LEU A 164 -8.88 -1.51 12.57
C LEU A 164 -7.65 -2.14 13.20
N ALA A 165 -7.05 -3.08 12.50
CA ALA A 165 -5.73 -3.62 12.83
C ALA A 165 -4.81 -3.40 11.63
N GLY A 166 -3.52 -3.20 11.84
CA GLY A 166 -2.63 -2.92 10.72
C GLY A 166 -1.15 -2.95 11.07
N THR A 167 -0.32 -2.72 10.07
CA THR A 167 1.12 -2.49 10.21
C THR A 167 1.48 -1.18 9.55
N PHE A 168 2.54 -0.54 10.01
CA PHE A 168 3.20 0.50 9.23
C PHE A 168 4.48 -0.06 8.64
N ASP A 169 4.57 -0.07 7.31
CA ASP A 169 5.68 -0.65 6.55
C ASP A 169 6.44 0.44 5.77
N LEU A 170 7.77 0.41 5.90
CA LEU A 170 8.70 1.30 5.21
C LEU A 170 9.80 0.48 4.54
N TRP A 171 9.87 0.55 3.21
CA TRP A 171 10.91 -0.09 2.40
C TRP A 171 12.18 0.76 2.38
N LEU A 172 13.33 0.13 2.66
CA LEU A 172 14.63 0.78 2.68
C LEU A 172 15.40 0.60 1.37
N CYS A 173 15.67 -0.62 0.97
CA CYS A 173 16.48 -0.93 -0.22
C CYS A 173 16.30 -2.40 -0.61
N THR A 174 16.91 -2.81 -1.71
CA THR A 174 17.02 -4.23 -2.03
C THR A 174 17.86 -4.96 -0.98
N ASP A 175 17.49 -6.19 -0.65
CA ASP A 175 18.26 -7.01 0.28
C ASP A 175 19.47 -7.61 -0.47
N PRO A 176 20.72 -7.22 -0.12
CA PRO A 176 21.90 -7.71 -0.81
C PRO A 176 22.13 -9.21 -0.59
N ASP A 177 21.63 -9.76 0.52
CA ASP A 177 21.81 -11.18 0.85
C ASP A 177 20.79 -12.06 0.12
N ARG A 178 19.74 -11.45 -0.46
CA ARG A 178 18.58 -12.16 -1.01
C ARG A 178 18.03 -11.46 -2.25
N SER A 179 18.47 -11.98 -3.40
CA SER A 179 17.98 -11.57 -4.72
C SER A 179 16.45 -11.56 -4.79
N GLY A 180 15.89 -10.46 -5.30
CA GLY A 180 14.45 -10.29 -5.49
C GLY A 180 13.66 -9.92 -4.23
N THR A 181 14.33 -9.61 -3.10
CA THR A 181 13.68 -9.18 -1.86
C THR A 181 14.17 -7.81 -1.41
N TRP A 182 13.44 -7.19 -0.49
CA TRP A 182 13.68 -5.85 0.03
C TRP A 182 13.79 -5.86 1.55
N LEU A 183 14.62 -4.98 2.10
CA LEU A 183 14.63 -4.70 3.53
C LEU A 183 13.42 -3.82 3.89
N VAL A 184 12.52 -4.36 4.71
CA VAL A 184 11.28 -3.70 5.13
C VAL A 184 11.31 -3.49 6.64
N VAL A 185 11.06 -2.26 7.07
CA VAL A 185 10.87 -1.89 8.47
C VAL A 185 9.38 -1.84 8.76
N THR A 186 8.92 -2.71 9.64
CA THR A 186 7.54 -2.72 10.16
C THR A 186 7.54 -2.15 11.58
N VAL A 187 6.63 -1.22 11.87
CA VAL A 187 6.52 -0.55 13.17
C VAL A 187 5.11 -0.68 13.73
N GLY A 188 5.01 -0.80 15.06
CA GLY A 188 3.74 -0.92 15.76
C GLY A 188 3.89 -1.11 17.25
N LEU A 189 2.79 -1.53 17.88
CA LEU A 189 2.74 -1.93 19.28
C LEU A 189 3.32 -3.34 19.44
N TRP A 190 3.98 -3.56 20.57
CA TRP A 190 4.31 -4.89 21.05
C TRP A 190 3.05 -5.60 21.52
N THR A 191 2.78 -6.79 20.98
CA THR A 191 1.66 -7.63 21.39
C THR A 191 2.18 -8.93 22.01
N GLU A 192 1.78 -9.19 23.25
CA GLU A 192 2.03 -10.47 23.93
C GLU A 192 1.16 -11.59 23.30
N PRO A 193 1.59 -12.86 23.34
CA PRO A 193 0.84 -13.98 22.75
C PRO A 193 -0.60 -14.11 23.26
N GLN A 194 -0.78 -13.90 24.57
CA GLN A 194 -2.08 -13.89 25.24
C GLN A 194 -3.06 -12.82 24.72
N PHE A 195 -2.58 -11.85 23.93
CA PHE A 195 -3.45 -10.90 23.24
C PHE A 195 -4.38 -11.63 22.25
N LEU A 196 -3.88 -12.64 21.54
CA LEU A 196 -4.68 -13.41 20.57
C LEU A 196 -5.67 -14.37 21.24
N GLU A 197 -5.62 -14.54 22.55
CA GLU A 197 -6.61 -15.32 23.29
C GLU A 197 -7.85 -14.50 23.67
N GLN A 198 -7.79 -13.17 23.47
CA GLN A 198 -8.85 -12.24 23.85
C GLN A 198 -9.68 -11.87 22.63
N GLU A 199 -11.00 -11.87 22.77
CA GLU A 199 -11.88 -11.27 21.77
C GLU A 199 -11.75 -9.74 21.80
N PRO A 200 -11.65 -9.04 20.66
CA PRO A 200 -11.79 -9.55 19.28
C PRO A 200 -10.48 -10.03 18.62
N ALA A 201 -9.33 -9.90 19.30
CA ALA A 201 -8.01 -10.17 18.76
C ALA A 201 -7.76 -11.63 18.35
N ALA A 202 -8.52 -12.61 18.86
CA ALA A 202 -8.50 -13.99 18.39
C ALA A 202 -8.72 -14.13 16.87
N HIS A 203 -9.44 -13.20 16.26
CA HIS A 203 -9.70 -13.18 14.82
C HIS A 203 -8.49 -12.71 13.99
N LEU A 204 -7.45 -12.15 14.61
CA LEU A 204 -6.24 -11.71 13.89
C LEU A 204 -5.50 -12.84 13.20
N GLY A 205 -5.63 -14.08 13.70
CA GLY A 205 -5.05 -15.24 13.05
C GLY A 205 -5.56 -15.44 11.62
N HIS A 206 -6.76 -14.95 11.28
CA HIS A 206 -7.28 -15.00 9.91
C HIS A 206 -6.57 -14.03 8.95
N PHE A 207 -5.84 -13.06 9.49
CA PHE A 207 -5.01 -12.12 8.73
C PHE A 207 -3.53 -12.52 8.79
N ASP A 208 -3.22 -13.78 9.14
CA ASP A 208 -1.88 -14.33 9.29
C ASP A 208 -0.99 -13.55 10.30
N PHE A 209 -1.60 -12.84 11.25
CA PHE A 209 -0.84 -12.15 12.26
C PHE A 209 -0.19 -13.14 13.24
N THR A 210 1.09 -12.91 13.54
CA THR A 210 1.87 -13.71 14.49
C THR A 210 2.21 -12.86 15.72
N PRO A 211 2.04 -13.37 16.96
CA PRO A 211 2.49 -12.68 18.17
C PRO A 211 3.93 -12.19 18.10
N HIS A 212 4.24 -11.13 18.85
CA HIS A 212 5.55 -10.46 18.83
C HIS A 212 5.89 -9.74 17.52
N HIS A 213 4.99 -9.69 16.54
CA HIS A 213 5.12 -8.80 15.40
C HIS A 213 4.54 -7.42 15.72
N PRO A 214 5.08 -6.35 15.10
CA PRO A 214 4.51 -5.02 15.24
C PRO A 214 3.04 -4.99 14.79
N LEU A 215 2.17 -4.39 15.61
CA LEU A 215 0.75 -4.25 15.29
C LEU A 215 0.21 -2.87 15.69
N LEU A 216 -0.54 -2.24 14.80
CA LEU A 216 -1.30 -1.02 15.05
C LEU A 216 -2.77 -1.39 15.25
N LEU A 217 -3.44 -0.70 16.18
CA LEU A 217 -4.81 -1.01 16.57
C LEU A 217 -5.63 0.27 16.72
N LEU A 218 -6.84 0.28 16.17
CA LEU A 218 -7.84 1.29 16.48
C LEU A 218 -9.12 0.66 17.06
N PRO A 219 -9.65 1.21 18.18
CA PRO A 219 -9.07 2.29 18.97
C PRO A 219 -7.75 1.87 19.65
N ARG A 220 -6.90 2.85 19.94
CA ARG A 220 -5.61 2.61 20.59
C ARG A 220 -5.81 1.94 21.96
N PRO A 221 -5.03 0.91 22.30
CA PRO A 221 -5.07 0.31 23.63
C PRO A 221 -4.78 1.35 24.72
N PRO A 222 -5.51 1.34 25.85
CA PRO A 222 -5.26 2.25 26.95
C PRO A 222 -4.02 1.82 27.76
N GLY A 223 -3.16 2.76 28.11
CA GLY A 223 -2.02 2.54 29.02
C GLY A 223 -0.66 2.86 28.40
N PRO A 224 0.45 2.67 29.16
CA PRO A 224 1.78 2.78 28.61
C PRO A 224 1.97 1.70 27.54
N ALA A 225 2.32 2.13 26.33
CA ALA A 225 2.58 1.24 25.20
C ALA A 225 4.08 0.94 25.11
N THR A 226 4.41 -0.32 24.89
CA THR A 226 5.72 -0.69 24.34
C THR A 226 5.59 -0.73 22.84
N PHE A 227 6.40 0.07 22.16
CA PHE A 227 6.51 0.08 20.71
C PHE A 227 7.57 -0.91 20.28
N THR A 228 7.38 -1.49 19.10
CA THR A 228 8.31 -2.42 18.48
C THR A 228 8.53 -2.03 17.02
N ALA A 229 9.78 -2.17 16.59
CA ALA A 229 10.17 -2.09 15.20
C ALA A 229 10.87 -3.39 14.83
N ARG A 230 10.55 -3.89 13.65
CA ARG A 230 11.11 -5.12 13.12
C ARG A 230 11.58 -4.89 11.70
N VAL A 231 12.80 -5.34 11.40
CA VAL A 231 13.31 -5.39 10.02
C VAL A 231 13.37 -6.82 9.55
N THR A 232 12.84 -7.03 8.36
CA THR A 232 12.81 -8.33 7.68
C THR A 232 13.08 -8.16 6.19
N SER A 233 13.63 -9.20 5.57
CA SER A 233 13.61 -9.37 4.13
C SER A 233 12.20 -9.78 3.70
N GLY A 234 11.55 -8.92 2.92
CA GLY A 234 10.19 -9.12 2.42
C GLY A 234 10.14 -9.05 0.90
N ALA A 235 9.08 -9.61 0.33
CA ALA A 235 8.78 -9.33 -1.07
C ALA A 235 8.51 -7.84 -1.25
N PHE A 236 8.84 -7.32 -2.44
CA PHE A 236 8.25 -6.06 -2.90
C PHE A 236 6.73 -6.15 -2.80
N PRO A 237 6.00 -5.07 -2.46
CA PRO A 237 4.55 -5.09 -2.52
C PRO A 237 4.17 -5.41 -3.97
N SER A 238 3.83 -6.69 -4.23
CA SER A 238 3.26 -7.02 -5.52
C SER A 238 1.94 -6.28 -5.64
N LYS A 239 1.67 -5.78 -6.84
CA LYS A 239 0.58 -4.85 -7.18
C LYS A 239 -0.84 -5.32 -6.78
N ASN A 240 -0.99 -6.58 -6.31
CA ASN A 240 -2.26 -7.20 -5.91
C ASN A 240 -2.32 -7.60 -4.41
N SER A 241 -1.44 -7.09 -3.54
CA SER A 241 -1.37 -7.55 -2.15
C SER A 241 -2.30 -6.83 -1.16
N SER A 242 -3.52 -6.46 -1.54
CA SER A 242 -4.56 -6.11 -0.53
C SER A 242 -4.83 -7.32 0.38
N ARG A 243 -4.76 -8.55 -0.16
CA ARG A 243 -4.95 -9.81 0.58
C ARG A 243 -3.85 -10.86 0.42
N ALA A 244 -2.80 -10.61 -0.35
CA ALA A 244 -1.72 -11.58 -0.45
C ALA A 244 -1.02 -11.70 0.92
N LYS A 245 -0.85 -12.97 1.32
CA LYS A 245 -0.01 -13.49 2.40
C LYS A 245 1.14 -12.52 2.66
N ALA A 246 1.33 -12.05 3.90
CA ALA A 246 2.63 -11.47 4.26
C ALA A 246 3.66 -12.54 3.86
N ALA A 247 4.48 -12.26 2.85
CA ALA A 247 5.49 -13.23 2.44
C ALA A 247 6.24 -13.61 3.73
N ASP A 248 6.23 -14.90 4.07
CA ASP A 248 6.92 -15.41 5.25
C ASP A 248 8.29 -14.73 5.26
N ALA A 249 8.69 -14.12 6.37
CA ALA A 249 9.97 -13.44 6.44
C ALA A 249 11.05 -14.45 6.01
N LEU A 250 11.56 -14.29 4.79
CA LEU A 250 12.58 -15.16 4.26
C LEU A 250 13.85 -14.58 4.88
N GLY A 251 14.21 -15.00 6.10
CA GLY A 251 15.51 -14.69 6.70
C GLY A 251 15.55 -14.20 8.13
N THR A 252 16.72 -13.69 8.53
CA THR A 252 16.98 -13.18 9.88
C THR A 252 16.18 -11.90 10.11
N ALA A 253 15.35 -11.90 11.15
CA ALA A 253 14.64 -10.71 11.58
C ALA A 253 15.42 -9.99 12.69
N HIS A 254 15.53 -8.68 12.58
CA HIS A 254 16.06 -7.82 13.64
C HIS A 254 14.91 -7.07 14.30
N GLN A 255 14.90 -6.98 15.62
CA GLN A 255 13.77 -6.43 16.37
C GLN A 255 14.23 -5.59 17.55
N TRP A 256 13.55 -4.46 17.74
CA TRP A 256 13.83 -3.48 18.78
C TRP A 256 12.54 -3.07 19.46
N SER A 257 12.58 -2.84 20.78
CA SER A 257 11.42 -2.34 21.52
C SER A 257 11.78 -1.22 22.50
N ALA A 258 10.90 -0.23 22.64
CA ALA A 258 11.04 0.86 23.61
C ALA A 258 9.66 1.49 23.91
N ASN A 259 9.57 2.23 25.02
CA ASN A 259 8.35 2.94 25.39
C ASN A 259 8.29 4.37 24.82
N ASP A 260 9.38 4.85 24.22
CA ASP A 260 9.47 6.16 23.55
C ASP A 260 9.72 5.93 22.05
N PRO A 261 8.81 6.37 21.16
CA PRO A 261 8.96 6.23 19.71
C PRO A 261 10.21 6.90 19.13
N VAL A 262 10.63 8.05 19.66
CA VAL A 262 11.79 8.80 19.16
C VAL A 262 13.07 8.06 19.50
N VAL A 263 13.19 7.58 20.74
CA VAL A 263 14.33 6.76 21.17
C VAL A 263 14.40 5.46 20.36
N LEU A 264 13.24 4.86 20.08
CA LEU A 264 13.18 3.65 19.25
C LEU A 264 13.68 3.93 17.83
N ALA A 265 13.15 4.96 17.16
CA ALA A 265 13.51 5.33 15.81
C ALA A 265 15.01 5.65 15.68
N ASP A 266 15.56 6.44 16.60
CA ASP A 266 16.99 6.79 16.61
C ASP A 266 17.90 5.57 16.81
N ARG A 267 17.49 4.64 17.67
CA ARG A 267 18.23 3.39 17.89
C ARG A 267 18.18 2.51 16.65
N VAL A 268 16.99 2.31 16.08
CA VAL A 268 16.81 1.53 14.84
C VAL A 268 17.67 2.12 13.73
N ALA A 269 17.55 3.42 13.44
CA ALA A 269 18.33 4.06 12.38
C ALA A 269 19.86 3.91 12.57
N ARG A 270 20.35 3.98 13.82
CA ARG A 270 21.77 3.74 14.13
C ARG A 270 22.18 2.29 13.87
N ASP A 271 21.40 1.34 14.38
CA ASP A 271 21.72 -0.09 14.27
C ASP A 271 21.62 -0.57 12.82
N LEU A 272 20.67 -0.05 12.04
CA LEU A 272 20.54 -0.36 10.62
C LEU A 272 21.78 0.05 9.82
N LYS A 273 22.39 1.20 10.12
CA LYS A 273 23.64 1.63 9.47
C LYS A 273 24.83 0.73 9.81
N LEU A 274 24.80 0.07 10.98
CA LEU A 274 25.83 -0.87 11.39
C LEU A 274 25.62 -2.26 10.78
N LEU A 275 24.36 -2.72 10.72
CA LEU A 275 23.98 -4.01 10.14
C LEU A 275 24.11 -4.00 8.61
N TRP A 276 23.75 -2.88 7.97
CA TRP A 276 23.75 -2.70 6.52
C TRP A 276 24.46 -1.41 6.13
N PRO A 277 25.82 -1.41 6.12
CA PRO A 277 26.60 -0.21 5.84
C PRO A 277 26.32 0.45 4.48
N HIS A 278 25.90 -0.34 3.48
CA HIS A 278 25.56 0.16 2.15
C HIS A 278 24.39 1.18 2.15
N LEU A 279 23.54 1.20 3.18
CA LEU A 279 22.50 2.21 3.36
C LEU A 279 23.09 3.64 3.46
N THR A 280 24.30 3.77 4.01
CA THR A 280 24.93 5.08 4.24
C THR A 280 25.59 5.68 3.00
N GLY A 281 25.75 4.92 1.92
CA GLY A 281 26.51 5.37 0.75
C GLY A 281 27.95 5.68 1.14
N LEU A 282 28.86 4.72 1.01
CA LEU A 282 30.24 5.12 0.80
C LEU A 282 30.26 5.76 -0.58
N GLU A 283 30.51 7.07 -0.61
CA GLU A 283 30.97 7.77 -1.80
C GLU A 283 32.22 7.02 -2.31
N ASP A 284 32.08 6.37 -3.47
CA ASP A 284 33.20 6.11 -4.37
C ASP A 284 33.19 7.18 -5.47
#